data_AF-A0A446ATV7-F1
#
_entry.id   AF-A0A446ATV7-F1
#
_cell.length_a   1.000
_cell.length_b   1.000
_cell.length_c   1.000
_cell.angle_alpha   90.00
_cell.angle_beta   90.00
_cell.angle_gamma   90.00
#
_symmetry.space_group_name_H-M   'P 1'
#
loop_
_entity.id
_entity.type
_entity.pdbx_description
1 polymer ?
#
loop_
_entity_poly.entity_id
_entity_poly.type
_entity_poly.pdbx_seq_one_letter_code
_entity_poly.pdbx_strand_id
1 'polypeptide(L)'
;MKSRALLTIGSTLALACLPMIAQANATVAQVFNGEMLGTNLKYFESVAGVARTSFGDKHTYKVQGCEITADATGGSINDLRLELSPTCKADLGSFIGTFAPPANQPLTFAALHESTGGPLEFYADCLTMCGNAFDPSVYALWEGPRAVGFTQVLVEAILIDDAAIAASQKWADEMKKRKGDDFVIDNKYNCERSFDPVALQSFKPVAITAVTIGTQLTKPGC
;
A
#
# COMPACT_ATOMS: atom_id res chain seq x y z
N MET A 1 -67.55 -57.03 -5.07
CA MET A 1 -67.60 -55.67 -4.48
C MET A 1 -66.36 -55.46 -3.62
N LYS A 2 -65.66 -54.32 -3.82
CA LYS A 2 -64.56 -53.73 -3.01
C LYS A 2 -63.21 -54.47 -3.07
N SER A 3 -62.03 -53.86 -3.14
CA SER A 3 -61.57 -52.49 -3.39
C SER A 3 -60.04 -52.56 -3.60
N ARG A 4 -59.50 -51.66 -4.42
CA ARG A 4 -58.06 -51.41 -4.64
C ARG A 4 -57.35 -50.91 -3.37
N ALA A 5 -56.03 -51.12 -3.27
CA ALA A 5 -55.11 -50.13 -2.71
C ALA A 5 -53.66 -50.35 -3.19
N LEU A 6 -53.14 -49.38 -3.96
CA LEU A 6 -51.72 -49.09 -4.16
C LEU A 6 -51.17 -48.36 -2.92
N LEU A 7 -49.91 -48.61 -2.54
CA LEU A 7 -49.07 -47.67 -1.78
C LEU A 7 -47.61 -47.82 -2.30
N THR A 8 -47.16 -46.96 -3.21
CA THR A 8 -46.38 -45.71 -3.01
C THR A 8 -44.99 -45.91 -2.39
N ILE A 9 -43.98 -45.88 -3.25
CA ILE A 9 -42.55 -45.75 -2.97
C ILE A 9 -42.28 -44.29 -2.57
N GLY A 10 -41.83 -44.05 -1.33
CA GLY A 10 -41.41 -42.73 -0.85
C GLY A 10 -39.93 -42.52 -1.12
N SER A 11 -39.59 -41.73 -2.14
CA SER A 11 -38.24 -41.18 -2.32
C SER A 11 -38.14 -39.85 -1.56
N THR A 12 -37.42 -39.84 -0.45
CA THR A 12 -37.02 -38.61 0.25
C THR A 12 -35.82 -37.99 -0.46
N LEU A 13 -36.04 -36.93 -1.22
CA LEU A 13 -34.98 -36.02 -1.70
C LEU A 13 -34.57 -35.12 -0.52
N ALA A 14 -33.36 -35.34 0.02
CA ALA A 14 -32.76 -34.40 0.96
C ALA A 14 -32.10 -33.27 0.15
N LEU A 15 -32.74 -32.09 0.13
CA LEU A 15 -32.11 -30.85 -0.33
C LEU A 15 -31.00 -30.48 0.66
N ALA A 16 -29.74 -30.71 0.28
CA ALA A 16 -28.59 -30.13 0.96
C ALA A 16 -28.54 -28.63 0.65
N CYS A 17 -29.12 -27.80 1.53
CA CYS A 17 -28.81 -26.37 1.58
C CYS A 17 -27.36 -26.21 2.07
N LEU A 18 -26.41 -26.15 1.14
CA LEU A 18 -25.10 -25.58 1.44
C LEU A 18 -25.32 -24.08 1.71
N PRO A 19 -24.89 -23.53 2.86
CA PRO A 19 -24.85 -22.10 3.02
C PRO A 19 -23.85 -21.56 1.99
N MET A 20 -24.36 -20.88 0.95
CA MET A 20 -23.55 -19.94 0.20
C MET A 20 -23.08 -18.91 1.22
N ILE A 21 -21.83 -19.03 1.68
CA ILE A 21 -21.13 -17.92 2.30
C ILE A 21 -21.02 -16.91 1.17
N ALA A 22 -21.96 -15.97 1.11
CA ALA A 22 -21.81 -14.78 0.30
C ALA A 22 -20.56 -14.09 0.84
N GLN A 23 -19.42 -14.30 0.16
CA GLN A 23 -18.29 -13.41 0.34
C GLN A 23 -18.83 -12.04 -0.03
N ALA A 24 -18.98 -11.16 0.97
CA ALA A 24 -19.20 -9.76 0.71
C ALA A 24 -18.05 -9.35 -0.24
N ASN A 25 -18.39 -9.09 -1.50
CA ASN A 25 -17.40 -8.73 -2.51
C ASN A 25 -17.03 -7.26 -2.27
N ALA A 26 -16.30 -7.03 -1.19
CA ALA A 26 -15.78 -5.72 -0.86
C ALA A 26 -14.97 -5.19 -2.04
N THR A 27 -15.12 -3.91 -2.32
CA THR A 27 -14.31 -3.24 -3.33
C THR A 27 -13.05 -2.66 -2.71
N VAL A 28 -12.01 -2.45 -3.53
CA VAL A 28 -10.80 -1.77 -3.06
C VAL A 28 -11.15 -0.39 -2.47
N ALA A 29 -12.08 0.35 -3.09
CA ALA A 29 -12.53 1.64 -2.59
C ALA A 29 -13.25 1.58 -1.23
N GLN A 30 -13.91 0.45 -0.90
CA GLN A 30 -14.56 0.26 0.40
C GLN A 30 -13.57 -0.06 1.53
N VAL A 31 -12.40 -0.62 1.18
CA VAL A 31 -11.41 -1.11 2.16
C VAL A 31 -10.20 -0.18 2.26
N PHE A 32 -9.75 0.36 1.13
CA PHE A 32 -8.63 1.29 1.04
C PHE A 32 -9.15 2.72 0.92
N ASN A 33 -9.66 3.26 2.02
CA ASN A 33 -10.10 4.65 2.13
C ASN A 33 -9.81 5.24 3.52
N GLY A 34 -9.89 6.57 3.62
CA GLY A 34 -9.60 7.30 4.86
C GLY A 34 -10.52 6.97 6.04
N GLU A 35 -11.75 6.53 5.81
CA GLU A 35 -12.68 6.16 6.90
C GLU A 35 -12.28 4.87 7.61
N MET A 36 -11.46 4.03 6.98
CA MET A 36 -10.96 2.80 7.58
C MET A 36 -9.82 3.04 8.58
N LEU A 37 -9.09 4.16 8.46
CA LEU A 37 -8.07 4.53 9.43
C LEU A 37 -8.73 4.86 10.78
N GLY A 38 -8.15 4.36 11.87
CA GLY A 38 -8.64 4.50 13.24
C GLY A 38 -9.77 3.54 13.63
N THR A 39 -10.36 2.82 12.67
CA THR A 39 -11.35 1.77 12.98
C THR A 39 -10.68 0.62 13.72
N ASN A 40 -11.44 -0.15 14.51
CA ASN A 40 -10.89 -1.37 15.11
C ASN A 40 -10.80 -2.49 14.07
N LEU A 41 -9.87 -3.43 14.27
CA LEU A 41 -9.64 -4.55 13.35
C LEU A 41 -10.92 -5.32 13.03
N LYS A 42 -11.76 -5.60 14.02
CA LYS A 42 -13.01 -6.35 13.82
C LYS A 42 -13.99 -5.64 12.89
N TYR A 43 -14.08 -4.32 12.99
CA TYR A 43 -14.89 -3.51 12.08
C TYR A 43 -14.30 -3.55 10.68
N PHE A 44 -12.99 -3.34 10.55
CA PHE A 44 -12.29 -3.42 9.27
C PHE A 44 -12.53 -4.77 8.59
N GLU A 45 -12.36 -5.89 9.30
CA GLU A 45 -12.59 -7.25 8.78
C GLU A 45 -14.06 -7.52 8.40
N SER A 46 -15.02 -6.83 9.04
CA SER A 46 -16.43 -6.92 8.65
C SER A 46 -16.70 -6.34 7.26
N VAL A 47 -15.82 -5.43 6.79
CA VAL A 47 -15.84 -4.85 5.45
C VAL A 47 -14.90 -5.61 4.52
N ALA A 48 -13.62 -5.77 4.88
CA ALA A 48 -12.57 -6.35 4.04
C ALA A 48 -12.66 -7.87 3.88
N GLY A 49 -13.41 -8.54 4.77
CA GLY A 49 -13.33 -9.98 4.96
C GLY A 49 -12.17 -10.37 5.88
N VAL A 50 -11.97 -11.69 6.04
CA VAL A 50 -10.94 -12.24 6.92
C VAL A 50 -9.55 -12.08 6.28
N ALA A 51 -8.55 -11.73 7.08
CA ALA A 51 -7.16 -11.66 6.65
C ALA A 51 -6.69 -13.02 6.10
N ARG A 52 -5.95 -12.99 4.98
CA ARG A 52 -5.27 -14.18 4.42
C ARG A 52 -4.08 -14.60 5.26
N THR A 53 -3.34 -13.62 5.76
CA THR A 53 -2.18 -13.81 6.62
C THR A 53 -2.17 -12.72 7.68
N SER A 54 -1.70 -13.10 8.87
CA SER A 54 -1.52 -12.18 10.00
C SER A 54 -0.15 -12.45 10.61
N PHE A 55 0.68 -11.43 10.70
CA PHE A 55 2.00 -11.48 11.33
C PHE A 55 2.09 -10.38 12.39
N GLY A 56 1.83 -10.72 13.65
CA GLY A 56 1.64 -9.72 14.70
C GLY A 56 0.43 -8.85 14.38
N ASP A 57 0.63 -7.53 14.40
CA ASP A 57 -0.41 -6.52 14.13
C ASP A 57 -0.61 -6.23 12.62
N LYS A 58 0.16 -6.88 11.74
CA LYS A 58 0.03 -6.70 10.28
C LYS A 58 -0.84 -7.80 9.68
N HIS A 59 -1.91 -7.38 9.01
CA HIS A 59 -2.92 -8.25 8.43
C HIS A 59 -3.04 -8.00 6.93
N THR A 60 -2.92 -9.04 6.11
CA THR A 60 -2.97 -8.93 4.65
C THR A 60 -4.26 -9.53 4.10
N TYR A 61 -4.91 -8.79 3.20
CA TYR A 61 -6.22 -9.08 2.62
C TYR A 61 -6.10 -9.13 1.09
N LYS A 62 -6.97 -9.92 0.45
CA LYS A 62 -7.11 -9.94 -1.01
C LYS A 62 -8.49 -9.43 -1.38
N VAL A 63 -8.56 -8.18 -1.84
CA VAL A 63 -9.81 -7.47 -2.16
C VAL A 63 -9.82 -7.19 -3.66
N GLN A 64 -10.77 -7.76 -4.40
CA GLN A 64 -10.84 -7.69 -5.87
C GLN A 64 -9.52 -8.03 -6.59
N GLY A 65 -8.73 -8.95 -6.01
CA GLY A 65 -7.42 -9.32 -6.56
C GLY A 65 -6.27 -8.38 -6.17
N CYS A 66 -6.53 -7.31 -5.42
CA CYS A 66 -5.52 -6.40 -4.89
C CYS A 66 -5.09 -6.80 -3.48
N GLU A 67 -3.78 -6.69 -3.22
CA GLU A 67 -3.21 -6.95 -1.92
C GLU A 67 -3.25 -5.68 -1.07
N ILE A 68 -3.99 -5.75 0.03
CA ILE A 68 -4.09 -4.67 1.01
C ILE A 68 -3.53 -5.19 2.32
N THR A 69 -2.61 -4.45 2.93
CA THR A 69 -2.13 -4.73 4.29
C THR A 69 -2.64 -3.64 5.22
N ALA A 70 -3.19 -4.04 6.36
CA ALA A 70 -3.58 -3.14 7.43
C ALA A 70 -2.70 -3.41 8.66
N ASP A 71 -2.12 -2.35 9.22
CA ASP A 71 -1.44 -2.41 10.52
C ASP A 71 -2.44 -2.01 11.61
N ALA A 72 -2.74 -2.95 12.51
CA ALA A 72 -3.71 -2.80 13.58
C ALA A 72 -3.06 -2.57 14.97
N THR A 73 -1.83 -2.05 15.01
CA THR A 73 -1.08 -1.86 16.26
C THR A 73 -1.92 -1.10 17.29
N GLY A 74 -2.02 -1.61 18.53
CA GLY A 74 -2.83 -0.98 19.57
C GLY A 74 -4.36 -1.15 19.39
N GLY A 75 -4.81 -2.03 18.49
CA GLY A 75 -6.21 -2.42 18.33
C GLY A 75 -7.02 -1.60 17.33
N SER A 76 -6.40 -0.61 16.70
CA SER A 76 -6.98 0.21 15.63
C SER A 76 -6.10 0.19 14.39
N ILE A 77 -6.71 0.35 13.21
CA ILE A 77 -6.01 0.44 11.93
C ILE A 77 -5.23 1.76 11.89
N ASN A 78 -3.91 1.71 11.99
CA ASN A 78 -3.03 2.89 11.96
C ASN A 78 -2.56 3.24 10.56
N ASP A 79 -2.33 2.22 9.74
CA ASP A 79 -1.97 2.40 8.34
C ASP A 79 -2.57 1.33 7.44
N LEU A 80 -2.73 1.73 6.18
CA LEU A 80 -3.16 0.89 5.08
C LEU A 80 -2.14 0.96 3.97
N ARG A 81 -1.69 -0.19 3.51
CA ARG A 81 -0.85 -0.36 2.33
C ARG A 81 -1.62 -1.03 1.21
N LEU A 82 -1.51 -0.49 0.00
CA LEU A 82 -2.01 -1.10 -1.23
C LEU A 82 -0.83 -1.36 -2.19
N GLU A 83 -0.69 -2.60 -2.62
CA GLU A 83 0.20 -2.93 -3.74
C GLU A 83 -0.45 -2.52 -5.06
N LEU A 84 0.29 -1.74 -5.85
CA LEU A 84 -0.18 -1.19 -7.11
C LEU A 84 0.08 -2.16 -8.26
N SER A 85 -0.86 -2.20 -9.20
CA SER A 85 -0.74 -2.94 -10.44
C SER A 85 -1.67 -2.31 -11.48
N PRO A 86 -1.67 -2.76 -12.76
CA PRO A 86 -2.61 -2.23 -13.75
C PRO A 86 -4.09 -2.31 -13.33
N THR A 87 -4.43 -3.29 -12.47
CA THR A 87 -5.79 -3.49 -11.93
C THR A 87 -5.98 -2.94 -10.52
N CYS A 88 -4.89 -2.63 -9.80
CA CYS A 88 -4.91 -2.14 -8.41
C CYS A 88 -4.41 -0.71 -8.37
N LYS A 89 -5.36 0.23 -8.34
CA LYS A 89 -5.09 1.67 -8.34
C LYS A 89 -5.49 2.26 -6.99
N ALA A 90 -4.65 3.12 -6.45
CA ALA A 90 -4.98 3.88 -5.26
C ALA A 90 -5.78 5.13 -5.63
N ASP A 91 -6.87 5.37 -4.91
CA ASP A 91 -7.54 6.67 -4.87
C ASP A 91 -7.21 7.34 -3.53
N LEU A 92 -6.35 8.36 -3.61
CA LEU A 92 -5.90 9.09 -2.42
C LEU A 92 -6.92 10.16 -1.97
N GLY A 93 -7.95 10.45 -2.77
CA GLY A 93 -8.91 11.52 -2.49
C GLY A 93 -9.68 11.32 -1.18
N SER A 94 -10.00 10.07 -0.84
CA SER A 94 -10.66 9.73 0.43
C SER A 94 -9.76 9.93 1.66
N PHE A 95 -8.44 9.96 1.48
CA PHE A 95 -7.47 10.12 2.58
C PHE A 95 -7.04 11.59 2.74
N ILE A 96 -6.73 12.26 1.63
CA ILE A 96 -6.06 13.56 1.64
C ILE A 96 -6.80 14.63 0.81
N GLY A 97 -8.05 14.35 0.42
CA GLY A 97 -8.93 15.33 -0.24
C GLY A 97 -8.30 15.98 -1.47
N THR A 98 -8.30 17.31 -1.51
CA THR A 98 -7.80 18.10 -2.65
C THR A 98 -6.28 18.06 -2.85
N PHE A 99 -5.53 17.45 -1.92
CA PHE A 99 -4.10 17.23 -2.09
C PHE A 99 -3.79 15.99 -2.94
N ALA A 100 -4.77 15.11 -3.14
CA ALA A 100 -4.63 13.89 -3.91
C ALA A 100 -4.44 14.16 -5.41
N PRO A 101 -3.48 13.48 -6.07
CA PRO A 101 -3.43 13.45 -7.52
C PRO A 101 -4.75 12.92 -8.11
N PRO A 102 -5.12 13.31 -9.34
CA PRO A 102 -6.32 12.80 -9.99
C PRO A 102 -6.32 11.26 -10.08
N ALA A 103 -7.37 10.61 -9.58
CA ALA A 103 -7.48 9.15 -9.51
C ALA A 103 -7.50 8.44 -10.89
N ASN A 104 -7.69 9.19 -11.98
CA ASN A 104 -7.68 8.68 -13.34
C ASN A 104 -6.27 8.59 -13.97
N GLN A 105 -5.23 9.08 -13.28
CA GLN A 105 -3.84 9.00 -13.73
C GLN A 105 -3.03 8.00 -12.90
N PRO A 106 -1.97 7.39 -13.47
CA PRO A 106 -1.05 6.57 -12.69
C PRO A 106 -0.43 7.37 -11.55
N LEU A 107 -0.41 6.81 -10.35
CA LEU A 107 0.30 7.40 -9.22
C LEU A 107 1.80 7.30 -9.48
N THR A 108 2.49 8.45 -9.46
CA THR A 108 3.94 8.58 -9.64
C THR A 108 4.51 9.53 -8.59
N PHE A 109 5.82 9.48 -8.35
CA PHE A 109 6.50 10.44 -7.46
C PHE A 109 6.26 11.88 -7.91
N ALA A 110 6.32 12.13 -9.23
CA ALA A 110 6.07 13.44 -9.81
C ALA A 110 4.62 13.89 -9.59
N ALA A 111 3.63 13.05 -9.89
CA ALA A 111 2.22 13.39 -9.71
C ALA A 111 1.89 13.69 -8.24
N LEU A 112 2.45 12.93 -7.30
CA LEU A 112 2.27 13.19 -5.87
C LEU A 112 2.86 14.55 -5.48
N HIS A 113 4.11 14.84 -5.89
CA HIS A 113 4.75 16.13 -5.60
C HIS A 113 3.97 17.32 -6.19
N GLU A 114 3.57 17.22 -7.46
CA GLU A 114 2.84 18.27 -8.17
C GLU A 114 1.48 18.55 -7.55
N SER A 115 0.75 17.51 -7.15
CA SER A 115 -0.58 17.64 -6.56
C SER A 115 -0.54 18.16 -5.12
N THR A 116 0.42 17.68 -4.33
CA THR A 116 0.50 18.06 -2.92
C THR A 116 1.13 19.44 -2.71
N GLY A 117 1.96 19.91 -3.65
CA GLY A 117 2.72 21.16 -3.54
C GLY A 117 3.74 21.18 -2.40
N GLY A 118 3.94 20.04 -1.72
CA GLY A 118 4.82 19.89 -0.57
C GLY A 118 6.14 19.18 -0.92
N PRO A 119 7.15 19.28 -0.04
CA PRO A 119 8.36 18.48 -0.21
C PRO A 119 8.02 16.99 -0.06
N LEU A 120 8.73 16.17 -0.83
CA LEU A 120 8.79 14.72 -0.62
C LEU A 120 10.12 14.39 0.04
N GLU A 121 10.06 13.70 1.17
CA GLU A 121 11.25 13.19 1.85
C GLU A 121 11.61 11.81 1.28
N PHE A 122 12.78 11.68 0.65
CA PHE A 122 13.20 10.42 0.06
C PHE A 122 13.98 9.55 1.04
N TYR A 123 13.76 8.24 0.92
CA TYR A 123 14.42 7.20 1.69
C TYR A 123 14.75 6.01 0.80
N ALA A 124 15.67 5.16 1.23
CA ALA A 124 15.87 3.86 0.60
C ALA A 124 16.31 2.83 1.63
N ASP A 125 16.00 1.56 1.40
CA ASP A 125 16.58 0.46 2.19
C ASP A 125 18.11 0.46 2.06
N CYS A 126 18.57 0.67 0.83
CA CYS A 126 19.97 0.78 0.43
C CYS A 126 20.02 1.26 -1.03
N LEU A 127 21.11 1.90 -1.43
CA LEU A 127 21.37 2.27 -2.84
C LEU A 127 22.61 1.59 -3.42
N THR A 128 23.38 0.93 -2.56
CA THR A 128 24.58 0.16 -2.90
C THR A 128 24.77 -0.90 -1.83
N MET A 129 25.49 -1.98 -2.17
CA MET A 129 25.84 -3.05 -1.23
C MET A 129 24.66 -3.54 -0.39
N CYS A 130 23.50 -3.69 -1.01
CA CYS A 130 22.22 -4.07 -0.39
C CYS A 130 22.18 -5.45 0.30
N GLY A 131 23.30 -6.19 0.29
CA GLY A 131 23.42 -7.49 0.94
C GLY A 131 22.35 -8.47 0.48
N ASN A 132 21.60 -9.01 1.45
CA ASN A 132 20.52 -9.99 1.24
C ASN A 132 19.13 -9.35 1.11
N ALA A 133 19.04 -8.03 0.86
CA ALA A 133 17.75 -7.40 0.59
C ALA A 133 17.14 -8.06 -0.66
N PHE A 134 16.00 -8.76 -0.47
CA PHE A 134 15.35 -9.51 -1.54
C PHE A 134 14.83 -8.56 -2.64
N ASP A 135 14.14 -7.50 -2.22
CA ASP A 135 13.57 -6.45 -3.08
C ASP A 135 13.82 -5.07 -2.41
N PRO A 136 15.00 -4.45 -2.57
CA PRO A 136 15.26 -3.14 -1.98
C PRO A 136 14.38 -2.09 -2.67
N SER A 137 13.88 -1.14 -1.89
CA SER A 137 12.97 -0.10 -2.35
C SER A 137 13.49 1.31 -2.08
N VAL A 138 13.04 2.24 -2.92
CA VAL A 138 13.08 3.67 -2.64
C VAL A 138 11.69 4.13 -2.25
N TYR A 139 11.65 5.01 -1.25
CA TYR A 139 10.42 5.57 -0.71
C TYR A 139 10.43 7.07 -0.83
N ALA A 140 9.24 7.65 -0.98
CA ALA A 140 9.04 9.08 -0.80
C ALA A 140 7.86 9.31 0.14
N LEU A 141 8.12 10.05 1.21
CA LEU A 141 7.13 10.41 2.21
C LEU A 141 6.64 11.83 1.98
N TRP A 142 5.33 11.99 1.89
CA TRP A 142 4.66 13.26 2.06
C TRP A 142 3.91 13.27 3.39
N GLU A 143 3.99 14.39 4.12
CA GLU A 143 3.16 14.64 5.29
C GLU A 143 2.20 15.79 4.99
N GLY A 144 0.91 15.52 5.16
CA GLY A 144 -0.12 16.51 4.93
C GLY A 144 -0.17 17.59 6.01
N PRO A 145 -0.74 18.76 5.69
CA PRO A 145 -0.96 19.79 6.69
C PRO A 145 -2.00 19.33 7.74
N ARG A 146 -2.13 20.11 8.81
CA ARG A 146 -3.17 19.92 9.84
C ARG A 146 -4.59 19.74 9.26
N ALA A 147 -4.89 20.35 8.11
CA ALA A 147 -6.19 20.26 7.44
C ALA A 147 -6.58 18.82 7.04
N VAL A 148 -5.60 17.94 6.83
CA VAL A 148 -5.81 16.50 6.60
C VAL A 148 -5.27 15.66 7.76
N GLY A 149 -5.26 16.23 8.97
CA GLY A 149 -4.89 15.51 10.20
C GLY A 149 -3.44 15.05 10.27
N PHE A 150 -2.53 15.68 9.53
CA PHE A 150 -1.14 15.20 9.38
C PHE A 150 -1.03 13.79 8.78
N THR A 151 -2.01 13.42 7.94
CA THR A 151 -1.97 12.15 7.20
C THR A 151 -0.69 12.08 6.37
N GLN A 152 0.01 10.96 6.49
CA GLN A 152 1.22 10.66 5.77
C GLN A 152 0.93 9.74 4.59
N VAL A 153 1.59 10.01 3.46
CA VAL A 153 1.54 9.22 2.24
C VAL A 153 2.96 8.77 1.94
N LEU A 154 3.23 7.49 2.13
CA LEU A 154 4.51 6.87 1.78
C LEU A 154 4.33 6.09 0.48
N VAL A 155 4.96 6.56 -0.59
CA VAL A 155 4.99 5.83 -1.86
C VAL A 155 6.31 5.10 -2.02
N GLU A 156 6.26 3.94 -2.67
CA GLU A 156 7.38 3.02 -2.81
C GLU A 156 7.61 2.65 -4.27
N ALA A 157 8.87 2.51 -4.67
CA ALA A 157 9.26 1.83 -5.89
C ALA A 157 10.33 0.78 -5.58
N ILE A 158 10.02 -0.48 -5.91
CA ILE A 158 10.97 -1.59 -5.83
C ILE A 158 12.05 -1.41 -6.90
N LEU A 159 13.31 -1.57 -6.53
CA LEU A 159 14.47 -1.40 -7.41
C LEU A 159 14.77 -2.66 -8.25
N ILE A 160 13.78 -3.15 -9.00
CA ILE A 160 13.90 -4.35 -9.85
C ILE A 160 13.85 -4.04 -11.35
N ASP A 161 13.30 -2.89 -11.75
CA ASP A 161 13.24 -2.47 -13.15
C ASP A 161 14.36 -1.49 -13.53
N ASP A 162 14.71 -1.46 -14.82
CA ASP A 162 15.82 -0.64 -15.33
C ASP A 162 15.66 0.85 -15.02
N ALA A 163 14.43 1.38 -15.00
CA ALA A 163 14.18 2.80 -14.74
C ALA A 163 14.40 3.12 -13.26
N ALA A 164 13.89 2.29 -12.36
CA ALA A 164 14.09 2.40 -10.92
C ALA A 164 15.57 2.25 -10.54
N ILE A 165 16.27 1.27 -11.13
CA ILE A 165 17.71 1.06 -10.91
C ILE A 165 18.53 2.24 -11.45
N ALA A 166 18.23 2.73 -12.66
CA ALA A 166 18.95 3.88 -13.20
C ALA A 166 18.68 5.17 -12.39
N ALA A 167 17.47 5.35 -11.86
CA ALA A 167 17.13 6.46 -10.99
C ALA A 167 17.88 6.39 -9.64
N SER A 168 17.94 5.20 -9.03
CA SER A 168 18.65 5.00 -7.76
C SER A 168 20.16 5.23 -7.91
N GLN A 169 20.75 4.79 -9.04
CA GLN A 169 22.15 5.05 -9.36
C GLN A 169 22.45 6.54 -9.52
N LYS A 170 21.61 7.29 -10.25
CA LYS A 170 21.79 8.75 -10.40
C LYS A 170 21.75 9.47 -9.06
N TRP A 171 20.83 9.07 -8.17
CA TRP A 171 20.75 9.63 -6.83
C TRP A 171 22.01 9.29 -6.02
N ALA A 172 22.42 8.02 -5.99
CA ALA A 172 23.62 7.55 -5.32
C ALA A 172 24.90 8.25 -5.82
N ASP A 173 25.07 8.39 -7.14
CA ASP A 173 26.24 9.01 -7.74
C ASP A 173 26.38 10.48 -7.37
N GLU A 174 25.27 11.21 -7.29
CA GLU A 174 25.29 12.61 -6.85
C GLU A 174 25.70 12.74 -5.37
N MET A 175 25.25 11.81 -4.54
CA MET A 175 25.65 11.75 -3.13
C MET A 175 27.13 11.42 -2.99
N LYS A 176 27.62 10.41 -3.72
CA LYS A 176 29.04 10.03 -3.75
C LYS A 176 29.94 11.19 -4.17
N LYS A 177 29.56 11.93 -5.21
CA LYS A 177 30.33 13.10 -5.68
C LYS A 177 30.50 14.18 -4.62
N ARG A 178 29.49 14.38 -3.75
CA ARG A 178 29.49 15.47 -2.76
C ARG A 178 29.94 15.06 -1.36
N LYS A 179 29.73 13.80 -0.99
CA LYS A 179 29.90 13.31 0.39
C LYS A 179 30.77 12.05 0.51
N GLY A 180 31.17 11.46 -0.63
CA GLY A 180 31.95 10.22 -0.68
C GLY A 180 31.08 8.95 -0.65
N ASP A 181 31.72 7.80 -0.89
CA ASP A 181 31.05 6.50 -0.95
C ASP A 181 30.46 6.08 0.40
N ASP A 182 31.20 6.27 1.49
CA ASP A 182 30.77 5.89 2.85
C ASP A 182 29.43 6.53 3.22
N PHE A 183 29.15 7.73 2.74
CA PHE A 183 27.87 8.40 2.97
C PHE A 183 26.68 7.61 2.39
N VAL A 184 26.86 6.98 1.23
CA VAL A 184 25.83 6.16 0.57
C VAL A 184 25.82 4.74 1.13
N ILE A 185 26.98 4.19 1.46
CA ILE A 185 27.13 2.86 2.05
C ILE A 185 26.47 2.79 3.43
N ASP A 186 26.66 3.82 4.25
CA ASP A 186 26.13 3.90 5.61
C ASP A 186 24.69 4.43 5.66
N ASN A 187 23.99 4.51 4.52
CA ASN A 187 22.61 5.01 4.42
C ASN A 187 22.36 6.42 5.01
N LYS A 188 23.39 7.25 5.13
CA LYS A 188 23.33 8.58 5.78
C LYS A 188 22.36 9.55 5.10
N TYR A 189 22.03 9.29 3.83
CA TYR A 189 21.03 10.04 3.08
C TYR A 189 19.62 9.89 3.63
N ASN A 190 19.31 8.84 4.40
CA ASN A 190 18.02 8.74 5.11
C ASN A 190 17.92 9.77 6.25
N CYS A 191 19.06 10.34 6.71
CA CYS A 191 19.10 11.31 7.81
C CYS A 191 19.06 12.76 7.35
N GLU A 192 19.30 13.05 6.06
CA GLU A 192 19.38 14.41 5.55
C GLU A 192 18.56 14.59 4.27
N ARG A 193 17.88 15.74 4.17
CA ARG A 193 16.97 16.04 3.07
C ARG A 193 17.65 16.75 1.89
N SER A 194 18.98 16.94 1.95
CA SER A 194 19.73 17.79 1.00
C SER A 194 19.76 17.23 -0.42
N PHE A 195 19.52 15.93 -0.57
CA PHE A 195 19.49 15.23 -1.85
C PHE A 195 18.07 14.87 -2.35
N ASP A 196 17.03 15.21 -1.59
CA ASP A 196 15.63 14.95 -1.99
C ASP A 196 15.27 15.57 -3.36
N PRO A 197 15.73 16.79 -3.72
CA PRO A 197 15.48 17.32 -5.07
C PRO A 197 16.11 16.50 -6.20
N VAL A 198 17.28 15.91 -5.94
CA VAL A 198 17.97 15.04 -6.90
C VAL A 198 17.24 13.70 -7.02
N ALA A 199 16.79 13.14 -5.90
CA ALA A 199 15.96 11.95 -5.87
C ALA A 199 14.66 12.18 -6.67
N LEU A 200 13.91 13.24 -6.34
CA LEU A 200 12.68 13.59 -7.04
C LEU A 200 12.90 13.68 -8.56
N GLN A 201 13.95 14.38 -8.99
CA GLN A 201 14.25 14.53 -10.41
C GLN A 201 14.63 13.19 -11.08
N SER A 202 15.33 12.32 -10.36
CA SER A 202 15.76 11.01 -10.87
C SER A 202 14.61 10.02 -10.98
N PHE A 203 13.67 10.07 -10.03
CA PHE A 203 12.54 9.14 -9.92
C PHE A 203 11.26 9.59 -10.66
N LYS A 204 11.27 10.74 -11.35
CA LYS A 204 10.14 11.17 -12.21
C LYS A 204 9.63 10.10 -13.19
N PRO A 205 10.48 9.32 -13.89
CA PRO A 205 10.01 8.32 -14.85
C PRO A 205 9.65 6.97 -14.20
N VAL A 206 9.82 6.83 -12.88
CA VAL A 206 9.69 5.55 -12.18
C VAL A 206 8.25 5.34 -11.71
N ALA A 207 7.71 4.15 -11.99
CA ALA A 207 6.40 3.75 -11.49
C ALA A 207 6.47 3.40 -10.01
N ILE A 208 5.45 3.79 -9.25
CA ILE A 208 5.28 3.39 -7.86
C ILE A 208 4.69 1.98 -7.83
N THR A 209 5.24 1.12 -6.97
CA THR A 209 4.82 -0.27 -6.76
C THR A 209 3.85 -0.43 -5.60
N ALA A 210 3.88 0.48 -4.62
CA ALA A 210 2.94 0.47 -3.51
C ALA A 210 2.74 1.86 -2.90
N VAL A 211 1.62 2.03 -2.21
CA VAL A 211 1.36 3.21 -1.37
C VAL A 211 0.90 2.78 0.01
N THR A 212 1.46 3.39 1.05
CA THR A 212 1.07 3.25 2.44
C THR A 212 0.55 4.59 2.96
N ILE A 213 -0.62 4.59 3.60
CA ILE A 213 -1.28 5.78 4.14
C ILE A 213 -1.58 5.58 5.62
N GLY A 214 -1.30 6.58 6.45
CA GLY A 214 -1.57 6.52 7.89
C GLY A 214 -0.99 7.70 8.64
N THR A 215 -0.73 7.51 9.93
CA THR A 215 0.00 8.49 10.75
C THR A 215 1.20 7.81 11.39
N GLN A 216 2.35 8.49 11.44
CA GLN A 216 3.60 7.94 12.00
C GLN A 216 4.09 6.69 11.24
N LEU A 217 4.01 6.74 9.91
CA LEU A 217 4.43 5.66 9.04
C LEU A 217 5.90 5.31 9.29
N THR A 218 6.17 4.01 9.35
CA THR A 218 7.54 3.50 9.42
C THR A 218 8.25 3.79 8.10
N LYS A 219 9.46 4.32 8.19
CA LYS A 219 10.34 4.63 7.07
C LYS A 219 11.75 4.10 7.36
N PRO A 220 12.60 3.90 6.34
CA PRO A 220 14.00 3.54 6.56
C PRO A 220 14.69 4.48 7.56
N GLY A 221 15.45 3.86 8.47
CA GLY A 221 16.10 4.54 9.58
C GLY A 221 17.27 5.43 9.15
N CYS A 222 17.65 6.27 10.11
CA CYS A 222 18.88 7.07 10.12
C CYS A 222 20.01 6.31 10.81
#